data_AF-A0A382HN06-F1
#
_entry.id   AF-A0A382HN06-F1
#
_cell.length_a   1.000
_cell.length_b   1.000
_cell.length_c   1.000
_cell.angle_alpha   90.00
_cell.angle_beta   90.00
_cell.angle_gamma   90.00
#
_symmetry.space_group_name_H-M   'P 1'
#
loop_
_entity.id
_entity.type
_entity.pdbx_description
1 polymer ?
#
loop_
_entity_poly.entity_id
_entity_poly.type
_entity_poly.pdbx_seq_one_letter_code
_entity_poly.pdbx_strand_id
1 'polypeptide(L)'
;MFIDHPGVDWPQYLRLRDLFQLLDEWPDPRPKALLEIGCGDGLLSSSLADYFEKVVPTEINPRAKFPSLIKADAQKLPFSGNSFDAIFSSNVLEYIVDLDACLNELY
;
A
#
# COMPACT_ATOMS: atom_id res chain seq x y z
N MET A 1 -13.74 -23.28 -8.42
CA MET A 1 -13.63 -23.97 -7.13
C MET A 1 -13.02 -22.96 -6.18
N PHE A 2 -13.83 -22.34 -5.33
CA PHE A 2 -13.34 -21.34 -4.37
C PHE A 2 -12.46 -22.07 -3.37
N ILE A 3 -11.17 -21.76 -3.35
CA ILE A 3 -10.30 -22.22 -2.28
C ILE A 3 -10.54 -21.22 -1.15
N ASP A 4 -11.31 -21.62 -0.15
CA ASP A 4 -11.30 -20.95 1.15
C ASP A 4 -9.84 -21.01 1.65
N HIS A 5 -9.13 -19.90 1.55
CA HIS A 5 -7.82 -19.78 2.16
C HIS A 5 -8.07 -19.50 3.65
N PRO A 6 -7.73 -20.42 4.57
CA PRO A 6 -8.06 -20.24 5.98
C PRO A 6 -7.40 -18.95 6.50
N GLY A 7 -8.21 -17.97 6.93
CA GLY A 7 -7.75 -16.75 7.59
C GLY A 7 -7.95 -15.44 6.84
N VAL A 8 -8.41 -15.44 5.58
CA VAL A 8 -8.73 -14.21 4.81
C VAL A 8 -10.06 -14.34 4.08
N ASP A 9 -10.78 -13.23 3.93
CA ASP A 9 -12.01 -13.20 3.11
C ASP A 9 -11.69 -13.09 1.61
N TRP A 10 -12.72 -13.22 0.76
CA TRP A 10 -12.54 -13.22 -0.69
C TRP A 10 -11.93 -11.90 -1.24
N PRO A 11 -12.37 -10.70 -0.82
CA PRO A 11 -11.70 -9.45 -1.18
C PRO A 11 -10.23 -9.39 -0.75
N GLN A 12 -9.90 -9.84 0.46
CA GLN A 12 -8.52 -9.93 0.95
C GLN A 12 -7.68 -10.88 0.10
N TYR A 13 -8.23 -12.05 -0.25
CA TYR A 13 -7.57 -13.01 -1.13
C TYR A 13 -7.23 -12.42 -2.50
N LEU A 14 -8.18 -11.71 -3.14
CA LEU A 14 -7.93 -11.08 -4.44
C LEU A 14 -6.82 -10.03 -4.37
N ARG A 15 -6.84 -9.17 -3.34
CA ARG A 15 -5.79 -8.17 -3.13
C ARG A 15 -4.41 -8.80 -2.92
N LEU A 16 -4.33 -9.88 -2.14
CA LEU A 16 -3.08 -10.63 -1.95
C LEU A 16 -2.60 -11.29 -3.23
N ARG A 17 -3.49 -11.93 -3.99
CA ARG A 17 -3.16 -12.53 -5.29
C ARG A 17 -2.56 -11.49 -6.23
N ASP A 18 -3.20 -10.33 -6.35
CA ASP A 18 -2.76 -9.27 -7.26
C ASP A 18 -1.43 -8.66 -6.81
N LEU A 19 -1.25 -8.47 -5.50
CA LEU A 19 0.03 -8.04 -4.93
C LEU A 19 1.14 -9.05 -5.27
N PHE A 20 0.94 -10.34 -5.01
CA PHE A 20 1.98 -11.34 -5.25
C PHE A 20 2.33 -11.48 -6.73
N GLN A 21 1.34 -11.40 -7.62
CA GLN A 21 1.63 -11.37 -9.05
C GLN A 21 2.53 -10.18 -9.42
N LEU A 22 2.26 -9.00 -8.87
CA LEU A 22 3.07 -7.80 -9.13
C LEU A 22 4.48 -7.90 -8.51
N LEU A 23 4.61 -8.51 -7.33
CA LEU A 23 5.90 -8.73 -6.67
C LEU A 23 6.75 -9.79 -7.39
N ASP A 24 6.13 -10.83 -7.94
CA ASP A 24 6.82 -11.88 -8.70
C ASP A 24 7.36 -11.35 -10.04
N GLU A 25 6.64 -10.42 -10.68
CA GLU A 25 7.03 -9.80 -11.94
C GLU A 25 7.97 -8.58 -11.77
N TRP A 26 8.28 -8.19 -10.53
CA TRP A 26 9.07 -6.98 -10.25
C TRP A 26 10.52 -7.11 -10.77
N PRO A 27 11.03 -6.17 -11.58
CA PRO A 27 12.39 -6.24 -12.13
C PRO A 27 13.46 -5.89 -11.09
N ASP A 28 14.61 -6.56 -11.14
CA ASP A 28 15.76 -6.18 -10.32
C ASP A 28 16.47 -4.92 -10.84
N PRO A 29 16.98 -4.05 -9.94
CA PRO A 29 16.88 -4.15 -8.48
C PRO A 29 15.52 -3.70 -7.95
N ARG A 30 15.06 -4.34 -6.86
CA ARG A 30 13.86 -3.89 -6.13
C ARG A 30 14.11 -2.55 -5.41
N PRO A 31 13.08 -1.68 -5.29
CA PRO A 31 13.17 -0.48 -4.47
C PRO A 31 13.39 -0.84 -3.01
N LYS A 32 13.96 0.07 -2.22
CA LYS A 32 14.24 -0.18 -0.80
C LYS A 32 13.15 0.41 0.09
N ALA A 33 12.71 1.63 -0.23
CA ALA A 33 11.70 2.36 0.52
C ALA A 33 10.39 2.48 -0.26
N LEU A 34 9.32 1.92 0.28
CA LEU A 34 7.98 1.93 -0.29
C LEU A 34 7.01 2.72 0.58
N LEU A 35 6.27 3.63 -0.04
CA LEU A 35 5.10 4.28 0.54
C LEU A 35 3.84 3.51 0.11
N GLU A 36 3.01 3.11 1.06
CA GLU A 36 1.69 2.55 0.77
C GLU A 36 0.61 3.59 1.07
N ILE A 37 -0.28 3.83 0.11
CA ILE A 37 -1.44 4.73 0.22
C ILE A 37 -2.68 3.91 0.54
N GLY A 38 -3.36 4.26 1.63
CA GLY A 38 -4.61 3.64 2.10
C GLY A 38 -4.46 2.19 2.52
N CYS A 39 -3.72 1.93 3.59
CA CYS A 39 -3.41 0.58 4.04
C CYS A 39 -4.60 -0.19 4.65
N GLY A 40 -5.71 0.47 4.96
CA GLY A 40 -6.92 -0.17 5.48
C GLY A 40 -6.71 -1.05 6.71
N ASP A 41 -6.87 -2.36 6.53
CA ASP A 41 -6.71 -3.41 7.55
C ASP A 41 -5.25 -3.81 7.80
N GLY A 42 -4.31 -3.32 6.99
CA GLY A 42 -2.88 -3.59 7.11
C GLY A 42 -2.45 -4.96 6.58
N LEU A 43 -3.35 -5.67 5.90
CA LEU A 43 -3.06 -6.99 5.32
C LEU A 43 -1.91 -6.88 4.31
N LEU A 44 -2.02 -5.97 3.35
CA LEU A 44 -1.00 -5.79 2.32
C LEU A 44 0.27 -5.16 2.90
N SER A 45 0.17 -4.22 3.85
CA SER A 45 1.35 -3.67 4.56
C SER A 45 2.22 -4.77 5.17
N SER A 46 1.58 -5.79 5.75
CA SER A 46 2.28 -6.93 6.34
C SER A 46 3.01 -7.74 5.29
N SER A 47 2.37 -8.04 4.16
CA SER A 47 3.02 -8.75 3.05
C SER A 47 4.13 -7.91 2.39
N LEU A 48 3.92 -6.60 2.17
CA LEU A 48 4.94 -5.71 1.61
C LEU A 48 6.20 -5.64 2.48
N ALA A 49 6.05 -5.68 3.80
CA ALA A 49 7.17 -5.61 4.73
C ALA A 49 8.13 -6.81 4.67
N ASP A 50 7.68 -7.94 4.10
CA ASP A 50 8.54 -9.09 3.84
C ASP A 50 9.42 -8.92 2.58
N TYR A 51 9.12 -7.93 1.72
CA TYR A 51 9.77 -7.74 0.40
C TYR A 51 10.60 -6.45 0.30
N PHE A 52 10.32 -5.44 1.12
CA PHE A 52 10.99 -4.14 1.06
C PHE A 52 11.74 -3.83 2.37
N GLU A 53 12.89 -3.16 2.27
CA GLU A 53 13.70 -2.78 3.44
C GLU A 53 12.94 -1.80 4.37
N LYS A 54 12.09 -0.95 3.77
CA LYS A 54 11.27 0.02 4.49
C LYS A 54 9.91 0.14 3.84
N VAL A 55 8.85 -0.10 4.62
CA VAL A 55 7.46 0.17 4.24
C VAL A 55 6.87 1.21 5.18
N VAL A 56 6.29 2.27 4.62
CA VAL A 56 5.53 3.27 5.36
C VAL A 56 4.09 3.24 4.86
N PRO A 57 3.18 2.56 5.58
CA PRO A 57 1.77 2.60 5.25
C PRO A 57 1.15 3.92 5.71
N THR A 58 0.19 4.41 4.93
CA THR A 58 -0.62 5.58 5.25
C THR A 58 -2.10 5.28 5.17
N GLU A 59 -2.90 5.91 6.02
CA GLU A 59 -4.36 5.76 6.03
C GLU A 59 -5.01 6.99 6.68
N ILE A 60 -6.09 7.51 6.11
CA ILE A 60 -6.78 8.69 6.65
C ILE A 60 -7.58 8.32 7.91
N ASN A 61 -8.08 7.08 7.98
CA ASN A 61 -8.84 6.55 9.11
C ASN A 61 -8.31 5.16 9.56
N PRO A 62 -7.12 5.11 10.20
CA PRO A 62 -6.41 3.85 10.43
C PRO A 62 -7.18 2.90 11.36
N ARG A 63 -7.31 1.65 10.92
CA ARG A 63 -7.84 0.53 11.71
C ARG A 63 -6.76 -0.51 12.01
N ALA A 64 -5.80 -0.64 11.11
CA ALA A 64 -4.61 -1.45 11.29
C ALA A 64 -3.75 -0.96 12.45
N LYS A 65 -2.99 -1.87 13.04
CA LYS A 65 -1.86 -1.55 13.92
C LYS A 65 -0.59 -2.02 13.23
N PHE A 66 0.13 -1.08 12.64
CA PHE A 66 1.41 -1.34 11.98
C PHE A 66 2.46 -0.36 12.52
N PRO A 67 3.66 -0.80 12.93
CA PRO A 67 4.61 0.06 13.65
C PRO A 67 4.99 1.36 12.93
N SER A 68 5.09 1.34 11.60
CA SER A 68 5.43 2.51 10.76
C SER A 68 4.21 3.22 10.17
N LEU A 69 2.99 2.87 10.59
CA LEU A 69 1.76 3.48 10.08
C LEU A 69 1.67 4.96 10.42
N ILE A 70 1.41 5.77 9.41
CA ILE A 70 1.18 7.21 9.54
C ILE A 70 -0.26 7.53 9.15
N LYS A 71 -0.99 8.20 10.06
CA LYS A 71 -2.29 8.76 9.70
C LYS A 71 -2.08 9.95 8.77
N ALA A 72 -2.53 9.85 7.52
CA ALA A 72 -2.33 10.90 6.50
C ALA A 72 -3.47 10.92 5.47
N ASP A 73 -3.72 12.10 4.90
CA ASP A 73 -4.54 12.26 3.72
C ASP A 73 -3.64 12.16 2.48
N ALA A 74 -4.01 11.31 1.52
CA ALA A 74 -3.23 11.11 0.30
C ALA A 74 -3.17 12.36 -0.60
N GLN A 75 -4.07 13.34 -0.38
CA GLN A 75 -4.09 14.63 -1.06
C GLN A 75 -3.12 15.64 -0.44
N LYS A 76 -2.47 15.30 0.69
CA LYS A 76 -1.50 16.15 1.39
C LYS A 76 -0.62 15.30 2.30
N LEU A 77 0.39 14.65 1.73
CA LEU A 77 1.23 13.72 2.45
C LEU A 77 2.23 14.46 3.37
N PRO A 78 2.55 13.92 4.55
CA PRO A 78 3.47 14.55 5.49
C PRO A 78 4.94 14.19 5.20
N PHE A 79 5.33 14.11 3.94
CA PHE A 79 6.68 13.71 3.52
C PHE A 79 7.34 14.78 2.66
N SER A 80 8.66 14.86 2.74
CA SER A 80 9.42 15.56 1.71
C SER A 80 9.38 14.77 0.40
N GLY A 81 9.46 15.46 -0.74
CA GLY A 81 9.64 14.81 -2.04
C GLY A 81 10.87 13.88 -2.05
N ASN A 82 10.83 12.86 -2.91
CA ASN A 82 11.91 11.86 -3.07
C ASN A 82 12.27 11.07 -1.78
N SER A 83 11.32 10.90 -0.85
CA SER A 83 11.54 10.13 0.39
C SER A 83 11.39 8.61 0.22
N PHE A 84 10.88 8.16 -0.93
CA PHE A 84 10.55 6.78 -1.25
C PHE A 84 10.94 6.47 -2.69
N ASP A 85 11.29 5.22 -2.95
CA ASP A 85 11.69 4.71 -4.26
C ASP A 85 10.49 4.18 -5.06
N ALA A 86 9.41 3.82 -4.36
CA ALA A 86 8.18 3.30 -4.94
C ALA A 86 6.95 3.68 -4.11
N ILE A 87 5.81 3.74 -4.79
CA ILE A 87 4.50 4.01 -4.19
C ILE A 87 3.57 2.86 -4.58
N PHE A 88 2.81 2.36 -3.62
CA PHE A 88 1.82 1.31 -3.81
C PHE A 88 0.45 1.77 -3.31
N SER A 89 -0.60 1.36 -4.02
CA SER A 89 -2.00 1.60 -3.66
C SER A 89 -2.84 0.43 -4.17
N SER A 90 -3.82 0.00 -3.38
CA SER A 90 -4.76 -1.06 -3.75
C SER A 90 -6.18 -0.63 -3.39
N ASN A 91 -6.99 -0.32 -4.40
CA ASN A 91 -8.39 0.09 -4.25
C ASN A 91 -8.62 1.34 -3.37
N VAL A 92 -7.80 2.38 -3.58
CA VAL A 92 -7.87 3.65 -2.83
C VAL A 92 -8.18 4.84 -3.72
N LEU A 93 -7.55 4.91 -4.91
CA LEU A 93 -7.63 6.09 -5.78
C LEU A 93 -9.07 6.40 -6.22
N GLU A 94 -9.93 5.38 -6.35
CA GLU A 94 -11.35 5.54 -6.69
C GLU A 94 -12.18 6.27 -5.60
N TYR A 95 -11.63 6.40 -4.39
CA TYR A 95 -12.26 7.09 -3.26
C TYR A 95 -11.68 8.49 -3.00
N ILE A 96 -10.63 8.90 -3.74
CA ILE A 96 -10.00 10.20 -3.58
C ILE A 96 -10.88 11.28 -4.23
N VAL A 97 -11.19 12.33 -3.46
CA VAL A 97 -12.04 13.45 -3.92
C VAL A 97 -11.31 14.32 -4.94
N ASP A 98 -10.11 14.79 -4.58
CA ASP A 98 -9.23 15.55 -5.47
C ASP A 98 -8.08 14.64 -5.94
N LEU A 99 -8.34 13.88 -7.00
CA LEU A 99 -7.37 12.95 -7.55
C LEU A 99 -6.12 13.67 -8.07
N ASP A 100 -6.27 14.88 -8.62
CA ASP A 100 -5.15 15.68 -9.09
C ASP A 100 -4.24 16.08 -7.93
N ALA A 101 -4.80 16.58 -6.82
CA ALA A 101 -4.03 16.87 -5.62
C ALA A 101 -3.30 15.65 -5.06
N CYS A 102 -3.94 14.48 -5.09
CA CYS A 102 -3.29 13.23 -4.68
C CYS A 102 -2.14 12.87 -5.62
N LEU A 103 -2.35 12.86 -6.94
CA LEU A 103 -1.30 12.54 -7.90
C LEU A 103 -0.11 13.51 -7.78
N ASN A 104 -0.36 14.79 -7.48
CA ASN A 104 0.68 15.80 -7.21
C ASN A 104 1.60 15.47 -6.04
N GLU A 105 1.13 14.67 -5.08
CA GLU A 105 1.96 14.20 -3.97
C GLU A 105 2.74 12.91 -4.31
N LEU A 106 2.41 12.24 -5.43
CA LEU A 106 3.03 10.99 -5.86
C LEU A 106 4.10 11.15 -6.96
N TYR A 107 4.26 12.35 -7.54
CA TYR A 107 5.21 12.65 -8.61
C TYR A 107 6.27 13.71 -8.25
#